data_AF-F0S6S2-F1
#
_entry.id   AF-F0S6S2-F1
#
_cell.length_a   1.000
_cell.length_b   1.000
_cell.length_c   1.000
_cell.angle_alpha   90.00
_cell.angle_beta   90.00
_cell.angle_gamma   90.00
#
_symmetry.space_group_name_H-M   'P 1'
#
loop_
_entity.id
_entity.type
_entity.pdbx_description
1 polymer ?
#
loop_
_entity_poly.entity_id
_entity_poly.type
_entity_poly.pdbx_seq_one_letter_code
_entity_poly.pdbx_strand_id
1 'polypeptide(L)'
;MPRKGKDYLKCVEILSKIISLLNVRFEFYNRKMKLEQELIARSGGTCELCHSTENLTVYEAKPESITTVDTACLVCDKCLNQINKTEQLEPGHWTVLNETMWSEVPAVQVVAWRMLNRLRNETWAQDSLDILYLDDATLEWAKAAGDEHLDTDVEIHKDSNGNQLFDGDSVVLVKTLDVKGSSLSAKLGTVVKGIRLDPNNPEYIEGRVEGQMIVILTKYVRKQS
;
A
#
# COMPACT_ATOMS: atom_id res chain seq x y z
N MET A 1 -12.40 -52.85 29.35
CA MET A 1 -11.27 -51.90 29.20
C MET A 1 -11.78 -50.60 28.57
N PRO A 2 -11.58 -49.44 29.22
CA PRO A 2 -12.20 -48.18 28.82
C PRO A 2 -11.31 -47.44 27.81
N ARG A 3 -11.66 -47.43 26.51
CA ARG A 3 -11.00 -46.58 25.49
C ARG A 3 -11.89 -45.46 24.94
N LYS A 4 -13.21 -45.48 25.17
CA LYS A 4 -14.14 -44.46 24.64
C LYS A 4 -14.13 -43.10 25.37
N GLY A 5 -13.64 -43.03 26.61
CA GLY A 5 -13.68 -41.80 27.43
C GLY A 5 -12.57 -40.77 27.11
N LYS A 6 -11.41 -41.21 26.62
CA LYS A 6 -10.28 -40.31 26.32
C LYS A 6 -10.44 -39.55 24.99
N ASP A 7 -11.10 -40.14 24.01
CA ASP A 7 -11.38 -39.49 22.72
C ASP A 7 -12.47 -38.43 22.85
N TYR A 8 -13.47 -38.66 23.71
CA TYR A 8 -14.52 -37.67 23.97
C TYR A 8 -13.99 -36.42 24.68
N LEU A 9 -13.09 -36.58 25.67
CA LEU A 9 -12.43 -35.45 26.33
C LEU A 9 -11.60 -34.61 25.35
N LYS A 10 -10.84 -35.25 24.45
CA LYS A 10 -10.09 -34.55 23.40
C LYS A 10 -11.01 -33.79 22.42
N CYS A 11 -12.13 -34.39 22.03
CA CYS A 11 -13.10 -33.70 21.17
C CYS A 11 -13.72 -32.47 21.86
N VAL A 12 -14.05 -32.56 23.15
CA VAL A 12 -14.59 -31.43 23.93
C VAL A 12 -13.55 -30.31 24.10
N GLU A 13 -12.28 -30.65 24.36
CA GLU A 13 -11.20 -29.65 24.42
C GLU A 13 -10.96 -28.95 23.07
N ILE A 14 -11.00 -29.69 21.96
CA ILE A 14 -10.85 -29.13 20.61
C ILE A 14 -12.04 -28.21 20.28
N LEU A 15 -13.27 -28.64 20.56
CA LEU A 15 -14.47 -27.82 20.35
C LEU A 15 -14.44 -26.56 21.23
N SER A 16 -14.01 -26.66 22.50
CA SER A 16 -13.85 -25.49 23.37
C SER A 16 -12.80 -24.51 22.85
N LYS A 17 -11.68 -25.00 22.29
CA LYS A 17 -10.66 -24.14 21.66
C LYS A 17 -11.17 -23.47 20.39
N ILE A 18 -11.91 -24.20 19.55
CA ILE A 18 -12.52 -23.64 18.33
C ILE A 18 -13.53 -22.56 18.69
N ILE A 19 -14.41 -22.80 19.67
CA ILE A 19 -15.38 -21.80 20.16
C ILE A 19 -14.65 -20.58 20.72
N SER A 20 -13.59 -20.77 21.50
CA SER A 20 -12.77 -19.66 22.01
C SER A 20 -12.15 -18.84 20.88
N LEU A 21 -11.59 -19.48 19.85
CA LEU A 21 -10.99 -18.78 18.70
C LEU A 21 -12.03 -18.03 17.86
N LEU A 22 -13.21 -18.63 17.68
CA LEU A 22 -14.33 -17.98 16.98
C LEU A 22 -14.84 -16.77 17.76
N ASN A 23 -14.92 -16.85 19.09
CA ASN A 23 -15.31 -15.72 19.95
C ASN A 23 -14.28 -14.58 19.89
N VAL A 24 -12.97 -14.88 19.97
CA VAL A 24 -11.91 -13.86 19.84
C VAL A 24 -11.99 -13.18 18.47
N ARG A 25 -12.21 -13.95 17.40
CA ARG A 25 -12.39 -13.40 16.04
C ARG A 25 -13.64 -12.54 15.92
N PHE A 26 -14.75 -12.93 16.56
CA PHE A 26 -16.00 -12.17 16.59
C PHE A 26 -15.84 -10.86 17.38
N GLU A 27 -15.19 -10.90 18.54
CA GLU A 27 -14.86 -9.69 19.31
C GLU A 27 -13.96 -8.74 18.54
N PHE A 28 -12.94 -9.26 17.86
CA PHE A 28 -12.07 -8.45 17.01
C PHE A 28 -12.84 -7.77 15.88
N TYR A 29 -13.73 -8.51 15.21
CA TYR A 29 -14.59 -7.97 14.15
C TYR A 29 -15.51 -6.86 14.67
N ASN A 30 -16.16 -7.06 15.82
CA ASN A 30 -17.03 -6.04 16.42
C ASN A 30 -16.27 -4.79 16.84
N ARG A 31 -15.06 -4.92 17.39
CA ARG A 31 -14.21 -3.76 17.72
C ARG A 31 -13.83 -2.98 16.46
N LYS A 32 -13.45 -3.69 15.39
CA LYS A 32 -13.11 -3.07 14.11
C LYS A 32 -14.29 -2.30 13.50
N MET A 33 -15.48 -2.90 13.51
CA MET A 33 -16.71 -2.24 13.06
C MET A 33 -17.05 -1.00 13.89
N LYS A 34 -16.88 -1.05 15.22
CA LYS A 34 -17.12 0.09 16.11
C LYS A 34 -16.15 1.23 15.83
N LEU A 35 -14.87 0.92 15.68
CA LEU A 35 -13.84 1.90 15.33
C LEU A 35 -14.16 2.58 14.00
N GLU A 36 -14.51 1.80 12.97
CA GLU A 36 -14.87 2.34 11.66
C GLU A 36 -16.04 3.33 11.75
N GLN A 37 -17.08 3.01 12.54
CA GLN A 37 -18.20 3.92 12.78
C GLN A 37 -17.78 5.22 13.48
N GLU A 38 -16.89 5.13 14.48
CA GLU A 38 -16.36 6.31 15.19
C GLU A 38 -15.54 7.20 14.24
N LEU A 39 -14.72 6.60 13.37
CA LEU A 39 -13.93 7.31 12.38
C LEU A 39 -14.81 7.99 11.31
N ILE A 40 -15.85 7.30 10.82
CA ILE A 40 -16.84 7.90 9.91
C ILE A 40 -17.55 9.09 10.56
N ALA A 41 -17.94 8.96 11.83
CA ALA A 41 -18.59 10.04 12.56
C ALA A 41 -17.66 11.25 12.73
N ARG A 42 -16.37 11.01 13.01
CA ARG A 42 -15.35 12.06 13.14
C ARG A 42 -15.08 12.77 11.81
N SER A 43 -14.91 12.01 10.73
CA SER A 43 -14.51 12.56 9.44
C SER A 43 -15.68 13.13 8.62
N GLY A 44 -16.91 12.98 9.12
CA GLY A 44 -18.11 13.31 8.35
C GLY A 44 -18.32 12.41 7.13
N GLY A 45 -17.76 11.19 7.15
CA GLY A 45 -17.81 10.27 6.01
C GLY A 45 -16.92 10.67 4.84
N THR A 46 -15.81 11.36 5.11
CA THR A 46 -14.79 11.71 4.12
C THR A 46 -13.44 11.12 4.47
N CYS A 47 -12.56 11.00 3.48
CA CYS A 47 -11.15 10.71 3.66
C CYS A 47 -10.52 11.84 4.45
N GLU A 48 -9.90 11.51 5.57
CA GLU A 48 -9.29 12.48 6.47
C GLU A 48 -7.95 13.03 5.95
N LEU A 49 -7.53 12.63 4.75
CA LEU A 49 -6.31 13.12 4.09
C LEU A 49 -6.59 13.91 2.82
N CYS A 50 -7.63 13.57 2.07
CA CYS A 50 -7.92 14.21 0.78
C CYS A 50 -9.39 14.60 0.55
N HIS A 51 -10.25 14.39 1.56
CA HIS A 51 -11.67 14.70 1.55
C HIS A 51 -12.54 13.93 0.55
N SER A 52 -12.00 12.94 -0.17
CA SER A 52 -12.79 12.01 -0.99
C SER A 52 -13.87 11.30 -0.16
N THR A 53 -15.04 11.03 -0.74
CA THR A 53 -16.11 10.25 -0.11
C THR A 53 -16.16 8.79 -0.60
N GLU A 54 -15.23 8.41 -1.49
CA GLU A 54 -15.25 7.12 -2.17
C GLU A 54 -14.31 6.10 -1.51
N ASN A 55 -14.78 4.84 -1.44
CA ASN A 55 -14.03 3.67 -0.98
C ASN A 55 -13.18 3.92 0.27
N LEU A 56 -13.86 4.26 1.36
CA LEU A 56 -13.24 4.61 2.62
C LEU A 56 -12.91 3.37 3.44
N THR A 57 -11.70 3.36 4.00
CA THR A 57 -11.18 2.26 4.81
C THR A 57 -10.36 2.82 5.97
N VAL A 58 -10.38 2.08 7.08
CA VAL A 58 -9.56 2.40 8.25
C VAL A 58 -8.09 2.12 7.94
N TYR A 59 -7.26 3.15 8.06
CA TYR A 59 -5.81 3.06 8.01
C TYR A 59 -5.22 3.30 9.40
N GLU A 60 -4.29 2.44 9.80
CA GLU A 60 -3.63 2.49 11.10
C GLU A 60 -2.24 3.09 10.92
N ALA A 61 -1.96 4.20 11.60
CA ALA A 61 -0.66 4.84 11.51
C ALA A 61 0.38 4.05 12.33
N LYS A 62 1.11 3.16 11.64
CA LYS A 62 2.22 2.38 12.21
C LYS A 62 3.30 3.29 12.82
N PRO A 63 4.15 2.84 13.77
CA PRO A 63 4.21 1.49 14.35
C PRO A 63 3.37 1.29 15.62
N GLU A 64 2.38 2.14 15.89
CA GLU A 64 1.63 2.06 17.15
C GLU A 64 0.99 0.67 17.33
N SER A 65 1.04 0.18 18.57
CA SER A 65 0.67 -1.19 18.92
C SER A 65 -0.83 -1.38 19.10
N ILE A 66 -1.56 -0.29 19.33
CA ILE A 66 -2.99 -0.29 19.62
C ILE A 66 -3.71 0.60 18.61
N THR A 67 -4.66 0.01 17.90
CA THR A 67 -5.57 0.72 17.01
C THR A 67 -6.69 1.38 17.82
N THR A 68 -6.72 2.70 17.83
CA THR A 68 -7.72 3.55 18.48
C THR A 68 -8.19 4.62 17.51
N VAL A 69 -9.12 5.47 17.94
CA VAL A 69 -9.50 6.66 17.16
C VAL A 69 -8.31 7.59 16.92
N ASP A 70 -7.42 7.77 17.91
CA ASP A 70 -6.29 8.70 17.77
C ASP A 70 -5.13 8.15 16.93
N THR A 71 -5.06 6.82 16.79
CA THR A 71 -3.97 6.12 16.08
C THR A 71 -4.37 5.63 14.68
N ALA A 72 -5.63 5.85 14.28
CA ALA A 72 -6.16 5.49 12.98
C ALA A 72 -6.89 6.66 12.30
N CYS A 73 -6.93 6.63 10.97
CA CYS A 73 -7.67 7.57 10.16
C CYS A 73 -8.44 6.85 9.05
N LEU A 74 -9.53 7.47 8.60
CA LEU A 74 -10.32 7.02 7.47
C LEU A 74 -9.69 7.55 6.18
N VAL A 75 -9.33 6.65 5.25
CA VAL A 75 -8.66 7.02 4.00
C VAL A 75 -9.36 6.39 2.80
N CYS A 76 -9.31 7.05 1.64
CA CYS A 76 -9.76 6.43 0.38
C CYS A 76 -8.70 5.49 -0.19
N ASP A 77 -9.10 4.64 -1.15
CA ASP A 77 -8.19 3.69 -1.83
C ASP A 77 -6.93 4.35 -2.39
N LYS A 78 -7.05 5.52 -3.03
CA LYS A 78 -5.91 6.23 -3.63
C LYS A 78 -4.89 6.65 -2.57
N CYS A 79 -5.35 7.26 -1.48
CA CYS A 79 -4.49 7.60 -0.34
C CYS A 79 -3.86 6.33 0.24
N LEU A 80 -4.66 5.29 0.48
CA LEU A 80 -4.17 4.02 1.04
C LEU A 80 -3.05 3.42 0.18
N ASN A 81 -3.25 3.35 -1.12
CA ASN A 81 -2.28 2.76 -2.04
C ASN A 81 -0.98 3.57 -2.09
N GLN A 82 -1.07 4.89 -2.17
CA GLN A 82 0.09 5.77 -2.21
C GLN A 82 0.84 5.81 -0.85
N ILE A 83 0.13 5.72 0.28
CA ILE A 83 0.74 5.55 1.61
C ILE A 83 1.46 4.20 1.73
N ASN A 84 0.83 3.12 1.25
CA ASN A 84 1.42 1.78 1.26
C ASN A 84 2.44 1.54 0.16
N LYS A 85 2.72 2.55 -0.68
CA LYS A 85 3.67 2.46 -1.79
C LYS A 85 3.29 1.39 -2.82
N THR A 86 1.99 1.08 -2.93
CA THR A 86 1.45 0.17 -3.94
C THR A 86 0.96 0.90 -5.18
N GLU A 87 0.98 2.23 -5.16
CA GLU A 87 0.68 3.12 -6.28
C GLU A 87 1.67 4.30 -6.27
N GLN A 88 1.96 4.85 -7.44
CA GLN A 88 2.87 6.00 -7.56
C GLN A 88 2.29 7.24 -6.87
N LEU A 89 3.16 7.99 -6.20
CA LEU A 89 2.80 9.29 -5.65
C LEU A 89 2.42 10.27 -6.76
N GLU A 90 1.24 10.86 -6.65
CA GLU A 90 0.77 11.92 -7.52
C GLU A 90 0.78 13.24 -6.74
N PRO A 91 1.76 14.14 -6.94
CA PRO A 91 1.89 15.37 -6.15
C PRO A 91 0.61 16.22 -6.12
N GLY A 92 -0.09 16.32 -7.24
CA GLY A 92 -1.35 17.08 -7.34
C GLY A 92 -2.48 16.54 -6.47
N HIS A 93 -2.47 15.25 -6.12
CA HIS A 93 -3.45 14.67 -5.20
C HIS A 93 -3.23 15.13 -3.75
N TRP A 94 -1.97 15.39 -3.38
CA TRP A 94 -1.55 15.65 -2.00
C TRP A 94 -1.42 17.14 -1.66
N THR A 95 -1.66 18.06 -2.59
CA THR A 95 -1.60 19.51 -2.30
C THR A 95 -2.58 19.94 -1.21
N VAL A 96 -3.66 19.17 -1.03
CA VAL A 96 -4.64 19.33 0.04
C VAL A 96 -4.04 19.16 1.45
N LEU A 97 -2.89 18.50 1.58
CA LEU A 97 -2.19 18.35 2.86
C LEU A 97 -1.83 19.69 3.51
N ASN A 98 -1.71 20.77 2.74
CA ASN A 98 -1.49 22.11 3.27
C ASN A 98 -2.62 22.56 4.24
N GLU A 99 -3.82 22.00 4.06
CA GLU A 99 -4.97 22.20 4.94
C GLU A 99 -5.04 21.08 5.99
N THR A 100 -4.88 19.82 5.57
CA THR A 100 -5.05 18.65 6.42
C THR A 100 -3.97 18.49 7.49
N MET A 101 -2.75 19.00 7.25
CA MET A 101 -1.64 18.95 8.21
C MET A 101 -1.98 19.62 9.56
N TRP A 102 -2.98 20.50 9.58
CA TRP A 102 -3.46 21.21 10.77
C TRP A 102 -4.59 20.48 11.52
N SER A 103 -4.90 19.25 11.13
CA SER A 103 -5.90 18.43 11.83
C SER A 103 -5.56 18.28 13.31
N GLU A 104 -6.59 18.30 14.18
CA GLU A 104 -6.45 18.00 15.60
C GLU A 104 -6.27 16.50 15.88
N VAL A 105 -6.36 15.65 14.84
CA VAL A 105 -6.24 14.19 14.95
C VAL A 105 -4.78 13.77 14.78
N PRO A 106 -4.14 13.17 15.80
CA PRO A 106 -2.72 12.79 15.74
C PRO A 106 -2.38 11.85 14.56
N ALA A 107 -3.20 10.83 14.31
CA ALA A 107 -2.99 9.93 13.16
C ALA A 107 -2.97 10.67 11.81
N VAL A 108 -3.82 11.68 11.65
CA VAL A 108 -3.90 12.47 10.41
C VAL A 108 -2.63 13.32 10.27
N GLN A 109 -2.20 13.99 11.35
CA GLN A 109 -0.97 14.77 11.38
C GLN A 109 0.27 13.92 11.06
N VAL A 110 0.38 12.72 11.66
CA VAL A 110 1.47 11.78 11.41
C VAL A 110 1.52 11.36 9.94
N VAL A 111 0.38 11.01 9.36
CA VAL A 111 0.33 10.60 7.95
C VAL A 111 0.60 11.79 7.02
N ALA A 112 0.04 12.96 7.31
CA ALA A 112 0.32 14.18 6.55
C ALA A 112 1.82 14.51 6.54
N TRP A 113 2.48 14.50 7.71
CA TRP A 113 3.92 14.73 7.82
C TRP A 113 4.74 13.72 7.01
N ARG A 114 4.38 12.43 7.07
CA ARG A 114 5.07 11.38 6.29
C ARG A 114 4.91 11.58 4.79
N MET A 115 3.70 11.91 4.35
CA MET A 115 3.42 12.14 2.93
C MET A 115 4.10 13.42 2.41
N LEU A 116 4.14 14.49 3.22
CA LEU A 116 4.89 15.70 2.90
C LEU A 116 6.39 15.42 2.76
N ASN A 117 6.99 14.64 3.67
CA ASN A 117 8.41 14.24 3.55
C ASN A 117 8.69 13.42 2.29
N ARG A 118 7.76 12.53 1.91
CA ARG A 118 7.82 11.79 0.62
C ARG A 118 7.56 12.65 -0.60
N LEU A 119 7.20 13.93 -0.43
CA LEU A 119 7.02 14.90 -1.50
C LEU A 119 7.94 16.11 -1.32
N ARG A 120 8.98 16.02 -0.47
CA ARG A 120 9.86 17.15 -0.11
C ARG A 120 10.57 17.84 -1.29
N ASN A 121 10.62 17.20 -2.45
CA ASN A 121 11.16 17.78 -3.68
C ASN A 121 10.20 18.76 -4.36
N GLU A 122 8.92 18.73 -3.98
CA GLU A 122 7.91 19.70 -4.37
C GLU A 122 8.00 20.92 -3.46
N THR A 123 8.05 22.12 -4.05
CA THR A 123 8.22 23.36 -3.27
C THR A 123 7.09 23.57 -2.26
N TRP A 124 5.85 23.29 -2.64
CA TRP A 124 4.68 23.44 -1.76
C TRP A 124 4.72 22.49 -0.55
N ALA A 125 5.31 21.31 -0.71
CA ALA A 125 5.43 20.34 0.37
C ALA A 125 6.53 20.75 1.34
N GLN A 126 7.65 21.27 0.81
CA GLN A 126 8.72 21.85 1.62
C GLN A 126 8.23 23.06 2.41
N ASP A 127 7.55 24.01 1.76
CA ASP A 127 6.98 25.19 2.42
C ASP A 127 6.03 24.79 3.56
N SER A 128 5.25 23.72 3.36
CA SER A 128 4.36 23.17 4.38
C SER A 128 5.13 22.52 5.53
N LEU A 129 6.18 21.75 5.25
CA LEU A 129 7.04 21.17 6.29
C LEU A 129 7.73 22.24 7.14
N ASP A 130 8.14 23.37 6.53
CA ASP A 130 8.83 24.46 7.22
C ASP A 130 7.94 25.16 8.26
N ILE A 131 6.62 25.16 8.06
CA ILE A 131 5.64 25.75 8.98
C ILE A 131 4.93 24.73 9.86
N LEU A 132 5.02 23.44 9.54
CA LEU A 132 4.37 22.37 10.30
C LEU A 132 4.97 22.24 11.70
N TYR A 133 4.14 22.43 12.71
CA TYR A 133 4.48 22.15 14.09
C TYR A 133 3.69 20.93 14.59
N LEU A 134 4.42 19.93 15.09
CA LEU A 134 3.88 18.78 15.81
C LEU A 134 4.45 18.79 17.22
N ASP A 135 3.68 18.31 18.20
CA ASP A 135 4.23 18.03 19.51
C ASP A 135 5.29 16.91 19.44
N ASP A 136 6.17 16.86 20.43
CA ASP A 136 7.32 15.95 20.44
C ASP A 136 6.89 14.48 20.29
N ALA A 137 5.80 14.06 20.95
CA ALA A 137 5.34 12.67 20.89
C ALA A 137 4.79 12.31 19.51
N THR A 138 3.98 13.20 18.91
CA THR A 138 3.45 13.02 17.55
C THR A 138 4.56 13.06 16.51
N LEU A 139 5.56 13.93 16.67
CA LEU A 139 6.71 14.00 15.77
C LEU A 139 7.59 12.73 15.86
N GLU A 140 7.89 12.24 17.07
CA GLU A 140 8.62 10.98 17.26
C GLU A 140 7.87 9.81 16.59
N TRP A 141 6.55 9.76 16.76
CA TRP A 141 5.71 8.76 16.11
C TRP A 141 5.76 8.88 14.58
N ALA A 142 5.69 10.11 14.03
CA ALA A 142 5.80 10.34 12.60
C ALA A 142 7.12 9.81 12.02
N LYS A 143 8.24 10.07 12.71
CA LYS A 143 9.58 9.65 12.31
C LYS A 143 9.81 8.14 12.40
N ALA A 144 9.11 7.45 13.30
CA ALA A 144 9.31 6.01 13.55
C ALA A 144 9.08 5.10 12.33
N ALA A 145 8.39 5.56 11.28
CA ALA A 145 8.23 4.82 10.03
C ALA A 145 9.43 4.93 9.06
N GLY A 146 10.41 5.79 9.35
CA GLY A 146 11.61 5.96 8.50
C GLY A 146 11.38 6.78 7.22
N ASP A 147 10.32 7.59 7.16
CA ASP A 147 9.97 8.40 6.00
C ASP A 147 10.75 9.74 5.92
N GLU A 148 11.63 10.06 6.88
CA GLU A 148 12.39 11.34 6.99
C GLU A 148 13.43 11.54 5.87
N HIS A 149 13.84 10.45 5.18
CA HIS A 149 14.94 10.48 4.19
C HIS A 149 14.68 9.65 2.94
N LEU A 150 13.42 9.34 2.62
CA LEU A 150 13.15 8.53 1.44
C LEU A 150 13.20 9.38 0.18
N ASP A 151 14.03 8.94 -0.77
CA ASP A 151 13.89 9.36 -2.15
C ASP A 151 12.47 9.00 -2.61
N THR A 152 11.81 9.97 -3.20
CA THR A 152 10.38 9.95 -3.52
C THR A 152 10.02 8.94 -4.62
N ASP A 153 11.02 8.30 -5.21
CA ASP A 153 10.86 7.19 -6.13
C ASP A 153 10.62 5.91 -5.34
N VAL A 154 9.34 5.63 -5.08
CA VAL A 154 8.94 4.24 -4.89
C VAL A 154 9.39 3.47 -6.13
N GLU A 155 10.28 2.50 -5.93
CA GLU A 155 10.75 1.55 -6.93
C GLU A 155 9.59 0.64 -7.39
N ILE A 156 8.68 1.20 -8.19
CA ILE A 156 7.54 0.50 -8.80
C ILE A 156 7.91 0.14 -10.24
N HIS A 157 7.51 -1.06 -10.67
CA HIS A 157 7.62 -1.49 -12.06
C HIS A 157 6.74 -0.61 -12.97
N LYS A 158 7.37 0.18 -13.84
CA LYS A 158 6.68 1.08 -14.78
C LYS A 158 7.08 0.80 -16.21
N ASP A 159 6.10 0.84 -17.11
CA ASP A 159 6.34 0.73 -18.55
C ASP A 159 7.05 1.99 -19.11
N SER A 160 7.38 1.99 -20.41
CA SER A 160 8.04 3.11 -21.08
C SER A 160 7.25 4.42 -21.07
N ASN A 161 5.96 4.37 -20.76
CA ASN A 161 5.04 5.52 -20.72
C ASN A 161 4.72 5.95 -19.27
N GLY A 162 5.32 5.31 -18.26
CA GLY A 162 5.08 5.60 -16.86
C GLY A 162 3.87 4.88 -16.25
N ASN A 163 3.21 3.97 -16.97
CA ASN A 163 2.11 3.19 -16.42
C ASN A 163 2.63 2.09 -15.50
N GLN A 164 2.02 1.95 -14.33
CA GLN A 164 2.33 0.87 -13.41
C GLN A 164 1.94 -0.50 -13.98
N LEU A 165 2.88 -1.44 -13.83
CA LEU A 165 2.72 -2.84 -14.19
C LEU A 165 2.37 -3.67 -12.96
N PHE A 166 1.51 -4.68 -13.15
CA PHE A 166 1.15 -5.67 -12.15
C PHE A 166 1.47 -7.08 -12.64
N ASP A 167 1.64 -8.02 -11.72
CA ASP A 167 1.72 -9.44 -12.05
C ASP A 167 0.46 -9.86 -12.83
N GLY A 168 0.67 -10.58 -13.94
CA GLY A 168 -0.39 -11.03 -14.82
C GLY A 168 -0.73 -10.06 -15.96
N ASP A 169 -0.20 -8.84 -15.97
CA ASP A 169 -0.44 -7.88 -17.06
C ASP A 169 0.05 -8.40 -18.42
N SER A 170 -0.50 -7.83 -19.49
CA SER A 170 0.01 -8.01 -20.85
C SER A 170 0.73 -6.74 -21.29
N VAL A 171 1.92 -6.90 -21.87
CA VAL A 171 2.76 -5.78 -22.34
C VAL A 171 3.21 -6.00 -23.77
N VAL A 172 3.54 -4.92 -24.47
CA VAL A 172 4.00 -4.93 -25.86
C VAL A 172 5.42 -4.38 -25.92
N LEU A 173 6.31 -5.07 -26.62
CA LEU A 173 7.68 -4.59 -26.84
C LEU A 173 7.68 -3.32 -27.71
N VAL A 174 8.30 -2.25 -27.21
CA VAL A 174 8.52 -0.99 -27.96
C VAL A 174 9.89 -0.92 -28.63
N LYS A 175 10.73 -1.96 -28.46
CA LYS A 175 11.99 -2.15 -29.17
C LYS A 175 12.20 -3.63 -29.48
N THR A 176 12.94 -3.92 -30.55
CA THR A 176 13.44 -5.28 -30.80
C THR A 176 14.57 -5.59 -29.84
N LEU A 177 14.52 -6.74 -29.17
CA LEU A 177 15.49 -7.17 -28.18
C LEU A 177 16.03 -8.56 -28.54
N ASP A 178 17.34 -8.70 -28.53
CA ASP A 178 17.99 -10.00 -28.68
C ASP A 178 18.04 -10.72 -27.33
N VAL A 179 17.52 -11.94 -27.29
CA VAL A 179 17.47 -12.73 -26.06
C VAL A 179 18.85 -13.32 -25.78
N LYS A 180 19.46 -12.90 -24.68
CA LYS A 180 20.74 -13.46 -24.25
C LYS A 180 20.61 -14.97 -24.04
N GLY A 181 21.49 -15.75 -24.67
CA GLY A 181 21.51 -17.21 -24.57
C GLY A 181 20.56 -17.96 -25.49
N SER A 182 19.92 -17.29 -26.45
CA SER A 182 19.09 -17.91 -27.50
C SER A 182 19.40 -17.26 -28.85
N SER A 183 19.09 -17.95 -29.96
CA SER A 183 19.06 -17.35 -31.30
C SER A 183 17.76 -16.57 -31.56
N LEU A 184 16.86 -16.53 -30.57
CA LEU A 184 15.58 -15.84 -30.65
C LEU A 184 15.75 -14.32 -30.45
N SER A 185 15.23 -13.54 -31.40
CA SER A 185 15.13 -12.09 -31.30
C SER A 185 13.66 -11.70 -31.17
N ALA A 186 13.30 -11.07 -30.06
CA ALA A 186 11.93 -10.64 -29.79
C ALA A 186 11.68 -9.31 -30.49
N LYS A 187 10.84 -9.32 -31.53
CA LYS A 187 10.62 -8.16 -32.41
C LYS A 187 9.78 -7.09 -31.73
N LEU A 188 9.99 -5.84 -32.14
CA LEU A 188 9.06 -4.73 -31.90
C LEU A 188 7.61 -5.16 -32.15
N GLY A 189 6.70 -4.83 -31.23
CA GLY A 189 5.28 -5.14 -31.33
C GLY A 189 4.90 -6.54 -30.83
N THR A 190 5.86 -7.37 -30.42
CA THR A 190 5.56 -8.67 -29.80
C THR A 190 4.81 -8.46 -28.49
N VAL A 191 3.72 -9.20 -28.31
CA VAL A 191 2.91 -9.18 -27.09
C VAL A 191 3.43 -10.25 -26.12
N VAL A 192 3.71 -9.81 -24.90
CA VAL A 192 4.12 -10.66 -23.78
C VAL A 192 2.98 -10.67 -22.78
N LYS A 193 2.32 -11.82 -22.60
CA LYS A 193 1.15 -11.96 -21.72
C LYS A 193 1.54 -12.60 -20.40
N GLY A 194 0.88 -12.19 -19.32
CA GLY A 194 1.08 -12.78 -18.00
C GLY A 194 2.47 -12.51 -17.47
N ILE A 195 2.90 -11.24 -17.51
CA ILE A 195 4.22 -10.86 -16.98
C ILE A 195 4.29 -11.11 -15.48
N ARG A 196 5.51 -11.31 -14.99
CA ARG A 196 5.80 -11.38 -13.56
C ARG A 196 6.81 -10.30 -13.18
N LEU A 197 6.55 -9.58 -12.10
CA LEU A 197 7.42 -8.52 -11.62
C LEU A 197 8.62 -9.11 -10.87
N ASP A 198 9.81 -8.56 -11.08
CA ASP A 198 10.98 -8.92 -10.29
C ASP A 198 10.86 -8.29 -8.88
N PRO A 199 10.96 -9.09 -7.80
CA PRO A 199 10.79 -8.58 -6.43
C PRO A 199 11.99 -7.76 -5.93
N ASN A 200 13.14 -7.80 -6.61
CA ASN A 200 14.38 -7.17 -6.20
C ASN A 200 14.80 -6.01 -7.12
N ASN A 201 14.18 -5.86 -8.29
CA ASN A 201 14.55 -4.81 -9.23
C ASN A 201 13.34 -4.29 -10.04
N PRO A 202 12.93 -3.02 -9.86
CA PRO A 202 11.77 -2.43 -10.55
C PRO A 202 11.95 -2.24 -12.06
N GLU A 203 13.19 -2.34 -12.57
CA GLU A 203 13.46 -2.27 -14.00
C GLU A 203 13.28 -3.62 -14.70
N TYR A 204 13.13 -4.73 -13.99
CA TYR A 204 13.05 -6.07 -14.58
C TYR A 204 11.68 -6.72 -14.44
N ILE A 205 11.17 -7.25 -15.54
CA ILE A 205 10.00 -8.11 -15.55
C ILE A 205 10.33 -9.41 -16.27
N GLU A 206 9.74 -10.50 -15.81
CA GLU A 206 9.79 -11.79 -16.48
C GLU A 206 8.56 -11.96 -17.38
N GLY A 207 8.76 -12.54 -18.56
CA GLY A 207 7.66 -12.81 -19.46
C GLY A 207 7.99 -13.93 -20.45
N ARG A 208 6.94 -14.47 -21.07
CA ARG A 208 7.06 -15.58 -22.01
C ARG A 208 6.94 -15.11 -23.46
N VAL A 209 7.96 -15.39 -24.27
CA VAL A 209 7.98 -15.12 -25.72
C VAL A 209 8.29 -16.42 -26.44
N GLU A 210 7.43 -16.82 -27.39
CA GLU A 210 7.56 -18.05 -28.18
C GLU A 210 7.88 -19.31 -27.35
N GLY A 211 7.30 -19.39 -26.14
CA GLY A 211 7.46 -20.53 -25.24
C GLY A 211 8.67 -20.45 -24.29
N GLN A 212 9.59 -19.51 -24.49
CA GLN A 212 10.77 -19.27 -23.64
C GLN A 212 10.50 -18.16 -22.62
N MET A 213 10.93 -18.36 -21.37
CA MET A 213 10.94 -17.31 -20.34
C MET A 213 12.15 -16.40 -20.54
N ILE A 214 11.91 -15.08 -20.53
CA ILE A 214 12.94 -14.06 -20.70
C ILE A 214 12.75 -12.95 -19.66
N VAL A 215 13.86 -12.31 -19.28
CA VAL A 215 13.86 -11.09 -18.46
C VAL A 215 13.92 -9.88 -19.40
N ILE A 216 13.00 -8.95 -19.20
CA ILE A 216 12.80 -7.77 -20.05
C ILE A 216 12.92 -6.52 -19.18
N LEU A 217 13.59 -5.51 -19.71
CA LEU A 217 13.63 -4.19 -19.06
C LEU A 217 12.29 -3.46 -19.26
N THR A 218 11.70 -2.96 -18.19
CA THR A 218 10.38 -2.30 -18.20
C THR A 218 10.32 -1.07 -19.10
N LYS A 219 11.44 -0.34 -19.27
CA LYS A 219 11.58 0.77 -20.24
C LYS A 219 11.45 0.39 -21.72
N TYR A 220 11.43 -0.91 -22.05
CA TYR A 220 11.24 -1.41 -23.41
C TYR A 220 9.88 -2.08 -23.63
N VAL A 221 8.97 -1.96 -22.66
CA VAL A 221 7.60 -2.46 -22.80
C VAL A 221 6.60 -1.33 -22.62
N ARG A 222 5.41 -1.51 -23.20
CA ARG A 222 4.23 -0.68 -22.97
C ARG A 222 3.09 -1.55 -22.49
N LYS A 223 2.37 -1.16 -21.44
CA LYS A 223 1.19 -1.85 -20.97
C LYS A 223 0.14 -1.93 -22.07
N GLN A 224 -0.37 -3.13 -22.32
CA GLN A 224 -1.48 -3.35 -23.22
C GLN A 224 -2.76 -3.05 -22.44
N SER A 225 -3.49 -2.04 -22.90
CA SER A 225 -4.81 -1.66 -22.38
C SER A 225 -5.80 -2.81 -22.43
#